data_AF-A0A7J4MIR5-F1
#
_entry.id   AF-A0A7J4MIR5-F1
#
_cell.length_a   1.000
_cell.length_b   1.000
_cell.length_c   1.000
_cell.angle_alpha   90.00
_cell.angle_beta   90.00
_cell.angle_gamma   90.00
#
_symmetry.space_group_name_H-M   'P 1'
#
loop_
_entity.id
_entity.type
_entity.pdbx_description
1 polymer ?
#
loop_
_entity_poly.entity_id
_entity_poly.type
_entity_poly.pdbx_seq_one_letter_code
_entity_poly.pdbx_strand_id
1 'polypeptide(L)'
;MVFDKFKGWRKKETGPTIECPLCQTKNPQDALECSQCMYQLGKAGFEQVVSIDEEEAGSLFDELLADVEEDEEDQVIDWSK
;
A
#
# COMPACT_ATOMS: atom_id res chain seq x y z
N MET A 1 35.70 -7.55 -10.97
CA MET A 1 34.35 -7.96 -10.52
C MET A 1 33.43 -6.76 -10.63
N VAL A 2 32.32 -6.87 -11.36
CA VAL A 2 31.43 -5.75 -11.72
C VAL A 2 30.58 -5.28 -10.53
N PHE A 3 30.51 -6.09 -9.48
CA PHE A 3 29.69 -5.85 -8.28
C PHE A 3 30.28 -4.86 -7.27
N ASP A 4 31.58 -4.53 -7.35
CA ASP A 4 32.21 -3.57 -6.43
C ASP A 4 31.88 -2.11 -6.79
N LYS A 5 31.46 -1.86 -8.03
CA LYS A 5 31.11 -0.52 -8.53
C LYS A 5 29.74 -0.03 -8.01
N PHE A 6 28.87 -0.94 -7.57
CA PHE A 6 27.53 -0.63 -7.05
C PHE A 6 27.46 -0.55 -5.51
N LYS A 7 28.52 -0.95 -4.81
CA LYS A 7 28.56 -0.90 -3.33
C LYS A 7 28.63 0.53 -2.77
N GLY A 8 29.11 1.49 -3.56
CA GLY A 8 29.20 2.90 -3.17
C GLY A 8 27.86 3.64 -3.20
N TRP A 9 26.87 3.19 -4.00
CA TRP A 9 25.60 3.90 -4.14
C TRP A 9 24.69 3.70 -2.92
N ARG A 10 24.73 2.52 -2.28
CA ARG A 10 23.94 2.27 -1.06
C ARG A 10 24.42 3.02 0.18
N LYS A 11 25.62 3.58 0.17
CA LYS A 11 26.21 4.28 1.32
C LYS A 11 26.07 5.79 1.18
N LYS A 12 24.84 6.26 0.96
CA LYS A 12 24.49 7.64 1.31
C LYS A 12 23.83 7.54 2.67
N GLU A 13 24.64 7.69 3.73
CA GLU A 13 24.14 7.75 5.09
C GLU A 13 23.23 8.99 5.17
N THR A 14 21.93 8.72 5.05
CA THR A 14 20.88 9.67 4.71
C THR A 14 20.29 10.16 6.01
N GLY A 15 21.04 10.98 6.74
CA GLY A 15 20.57 11.64 7.95
C GLY A 15 19.91 10.71 8.98
N PRO A 16 19.13 11.26 9.91
CA PRO A 16 18.27 10.47 10.77
C PRO A 16 17.16 9.80 9.94
N THR A 17 16.83 8.55 10.29
CA THR A 17 15.80 7.74 9.61
C THR A 17 14.75 7.28 10.61
N ILE A 18 13.54 7.01 10.12
CA ILE A 18 12.43 6.43 10.89
C ILE A 18 12.02 5.10 10.28
N GLU A 19 11.63 4.16 11.12
CA GLU A 19 11.15 2.84 10.70
C GLU A 19 9.64 2.87 10.50
N CYS A 20 9.17 2.40 9.34
CA CYS A 20 7.74 2.30 9.07
C CYS A 20 7.09 1.27 10.01
N PRO A 21 6.04 1.61 10.77
CA PRO A 21 5.39 0.68 11.69
C PRO A 21 4.63 -0.45 10.98
N LEU A 22 4.32 -0.30 9.69
CA LEU A 22 3.61 -1.30 8.91
C LEU A 22 4.55 -2.32 8.24
N CYS A 23 5.58 -1.86 7.54
CA CYS A 23 6.45 -2.73 6.73
C CYS A 23 7.94 -2.71 7.15
N GLN A 24 8.30 -2.00 8.22
CA GLN A 24 9.67 -1.93 8.77
C GLN A 24 10.73 -1.33 7.83
N THR A 25 10.30 -0.74 6.72
CA THR A 25 11.22 -0.02 5.82
C THR A 25 11.75 1.23 6.52
N LYS A 26 13.07 1.47 6.39
CA LYS A 26 13.70 2.71 6.85
C LYS A 26 13.45 3.83 5.84
N ASN A 27 12.78 4.88 6.30
CA ASN A 27 12.50 6.08 5.52
C ASN A 27 13.28 7.27 6.10
N PRO A 28 13.55 8.32 5.31
CA PRO A 28 14.05 9.60 5.84
C PRO A 28 13.15 10.14 6.96
N GLN A 29 13.71 10.80 7.97
CA GLN A 29 12.92 11.33 9.10
C GLN A 29 11.89 12.39 8.67
N ASP A 30 12.13 13.09 7.56
CA ASP A 30 11.26 14.10 6.96
C ASP A 30 10.24 13.52 5.95
N ALA A 31 10.24 12.20 5.73
CA ALA A 31 9.28 11.55 4.84
C ALA A 31 7.87 11.56 5.46
N LEU A 32 6.89 12.02 4.67
CA LEU A 32 5.47 11.99 5.05
C LEU A 32 4.84 10.60 4.86
N GLU A 33 5.39 9.81 3.95
CA GLU A 33 4.87 8.49 3.59
C GLU A 33 5.99 7.47 3.41
N CYS A 34 5.69 6.21 3.67
CA CYS A 34 6.62 5.11 3.46
C CYS A 34 6.84 4.86 1.97
N SER A 35 8.10 4.94 1.54
CA SER A 35 8.53 4.70 0.14
C SER A 35 8.27 3.29 -0.41
N GLN A 36 7.80 2.35 0.43
CA GLN A 36 7.52 0.98 0.02
C GLN A 36 6.04 0.61 0.08
N CYS A 37 5.31 1.08 1.09
CA CYS A 37 3.91 0.70 1.30
C CYS A 37 2.95 1.89 1.35
N MET A 38 3.43 3.12 1.11
CA MET A 38 2.64 4.36 1.14
C MET A 38 1.96 4.67 2.48
N TYR A 39 2.35 3.99 3.56
CA TYR A 39 1.84 4.28 4.91
C TYR A 39 2.21 5.70 5.34
N GLN A 40 1.25 6.47 5.87
CA GLN A 40 1.48 7.85 6.30
C GLN A 40 2.26 7.85 7.61
N LEU A 41 3.52 8.30 7.55
CA LEU A 41 4.43 8.36 8.68
C LEU A 41 4.06 9.54 9.58
N GLY A 42 4.16 9.36 10.90
CA GLY A 42 3.84 10.41 11.88
C GLY A 42 2.35 10.58 12.22
N LYS A 43 1.45 9.81 11.60
CA LYS A 43 0.03 9.74 11.98
C LYS A 43 -0.28 8.46 12.73
N ALA A 44 -1.26 8.49 13.64
CA ALA A 44 -1.74 7.28 14.28
C ALA A 44 -2.47 6.38 13.27
N GLY A 45 -2.55 5.07 13.55
CA GLY A 45 -3.19 4.10 12.64
C GLY A 45 -4.65 4.42 12.30
N PHE A 46 -5.41 4.97 13.26
CA PHE A 46 -6.81 5.37 13.06
C PHE A 46 -6.98 6.70 12.30
N GLU A 47 -5.89 7.45 12.12
CA GLU A 47 -5.86 8.73 11.38
C GLU A 47 -5.30 8.55 9.97
N GLN A 48 -4.99 7.31 9.57
CA GLN A 48 -4.57 6.99 8.23
C GLN A 48 -5.74 7.27 7.28
N VAL A 49 -5.51 8.12 6.29
CA VAL A 49 -6.51 8.45 5.27
C VAL A 49 -6.08 7.87 3.94
N VAL A 50 -7.02 7.25 3.24
CA VAL A 50 -6.84 6.90 1.82
C VAL A 50 -6.89 8.21 1.03
N SER A 51 -5.99 8.40 0.08
CA SER A 51 -5.91 9.61 -0.74
C SER A 51 -6.92 9.65 -1.88
N ILE A 52 -7.78 8.63 -1.98
CA ILE A 52 -8.76 8.43 -3.05
C ILE A 52 -10.11 8.91 -2.53
N ASP A 53 -10.86 9.63 -3.34
CA ASP A 53 -12.20 10.07 -2.96
C ASP A 53 -13.21 8.89 -2.95
N GLU A 54 -14.33 9.10 -2.29
CA GLU A 54 -15.34 8.05 -2.08
C GLU A 54 -16.02 7.63 -3.39
N GLU A 55 -16.10 8.52 -4.38
CA GLU A 55 -16.67 8.24 -5.70
C GLU A 55 -15.72 7.34 -6.52
N GLU A 56 -14.43 7.67 -6.57
CA GLU A 56 -13.41 6.85 -7.21
C GLU A 56 -13.29 5.47 -6.54
N ALA A 57 -13.34 5.41 -5.20
CA ALA A 57 -13.30 4.15 -4.47
C ALA A 57 -14.51 3.26 -4.77
N GLY A 58 -15.71 3.83 -4.93
CA GLY A 58 -16.93 3.11 -5.30
C GLY A 58 -16.86 2.56 -6.72
N SER A 59 -16.37 3.37 -7.67
CA SER A 59 -16.28 2.99 -9.09
C SER A 59 -15.38 1.78 -9.36
N LEU A 60 -14.37 1.56 -8.51
CA LEU A 60 -13.42 0.45 -8.67
C LEU A 60 -14.09 -0.92 -8.48
N PHE A 61 -15.08 -1.00 -7.58
CA PHE A 61 -15.83 -2.24 -7.36
C PHE A 61 -16.76 -2.54 -8.52
N ASP A 62 -17.43 -1.51 -9.05
CA ASP A 62 -18.31 -1.64 -10.21
C ASP A 62 -17.53 -2.11 -11.45
N GLU A 63 -16.32 -1.57 -11.68
CA GLU A 63 -15.44 -2.03 -12.76
C GLU A 63 -15.00 -3.50 -12.57
N LEU A 64 -14.65 -3.90 -11.34
CA LEU A 64 -14.26 -5.28 -11.04
C LEU A 64 -15.43 -6.27 -11.19
N LEU A 65 -16.67 -5.85 -10.92
CA LEU A 65 -17.86 -6.69 -11.06
C LEU A 65 -18.42 -6.72 -12.48
N ALA A 66 -18.05 -5.78 -13.35
CA ALA A 66 -18.56 -5.70 -14.71
C ALA A 66 -18.34 -7.00 -15.52
N ASP A 67 -17.27 -7.74 -15.23
CA ASP A 67 -16.95 -9.02 -15.88
C ASP A 67 -17.67 -10.24 -15.27
N VAL A 68 -18.35 -10.08 -14.12
CA VAL A 68 -18.99 -11.16 -13.34
C VAL A 68 -20.50 -11.22 -13.58
N GLU A 69 -21.10 -10.19 -14.19
CA GLU A 69 -22.58 -10.06 -14.30
C GLU A 69 -23.25 -10.94 -15.37
N GLU A 70 -22.52 -11.72 -16.15
CA GLU A 70 -23.11 -12.65 -17.14
C GLU A 70 -22.88 -14.12 -16.74
N ASP A 71 -23.94 -14.80 -16.29
CA ASP A 71 -24.13 -16.27 -16.26
C ASP A 71 -23.89 -17.10 -14.98
N GLU A 72 -23.90 -16.54 -13.76
CA GLU A 72 -24.12 -17.37 -12.54
C GLU A 72 -25.59 -17.35 -12.12
N GLU A 73 -26.37 -18.34 -12.59
CA GLU A 73 -27.66 -18.70 -12.02
C GLU A 73 -27.56 -18.76 -10.49
N ASP A 74 -28.37 -17.97 -9.78
CA ASP A 74 -28.41 -17.84 -8.32
C ASP A 74 -28.47 -19.21 -7.59
N GLN A 75 -27.32 -19.85 -7.40
CA GLN A 75 -27.18 -21.00 -6.53
C GLN A 75 -27.18 -20.47 -5.10
N VAL A 76 -28.33 -20.58 -4.44
CA VAL A 76 -28.46 -20.23 -3.02
C VAL A 76 -27.57 -21.17 -2.20
N ILE A 77 -26.36 -20.70 -1.87
CA ILE A 77 -25.43 -21.41 -0.99
C ILE A 77 -25.96 -21.29 0.44
N ASP A 78 -26.29 -22.43 1.06
CA ASP A 78 -26.73 -22.49 2.44
C ASP A 78 -25.53 -22.42 3.41
N TRP A 79 -25.37 -21.27 4.06
CA TRP A 79 -24.34 -21.00 5.08
C TRP A 79 -24.69 -21.54 6.48
N SER A 80 -25.83 -22.23 6.63
CA SER A 80 -26.31 -22.72 7.93
C SER A 80 -25.77 -24.11 8.32
N LYS A 81 -24.71 -24.60 7.68
CA LYS A 81 -24.13 -25.92 7.93
C LYS A 81 -22.64 -25.90 8.29
#